data_AF-A0A3N5T582-F1
#
_entry.id   AF-A0A3N5T582-F1
#
_cell.length_a   1.000
_cell.length_b   1.000
_cell.length_c   1.000
_cell.angle_alpha   90.00
_cell.angle_beta   90.00
_cell.angle_gamma   90.00
#
_symmetry.space_group_name_H-M   'P 1'
#
loop_
_entity.id
_entity.type
_entity.pdbx_description
1 polymer ?
#
loop_
_entity_poly.entity_id
_entity_poly.type
_entity_poly.pdbx_seq_one_letter_code
_entity_poly.pdbx_strand_id
1 'polypeptide(L)'
;MSLDPVLPPRPLTWHPALHAIQTVLKGEQGVYIVGGAVRDAVLQRPLHDIDLASEGDGRPIARKIANAFGGAYYPLDRERGVGRAIINWEGDPLTIDAAQFRGPDLLADLQKRDFTL
;
A
#
# COMPACT_ATOMS: atom_id res chain seq x y z
N MET A 1 18.54 4.67 -12.01
CA MET A 1 17.97 4.94 -10.67
C MET A 1 18.39 3.82 -9.76
N SER A 2 18.75 4.14 -8.51
CA SER A 2 19.06 3.16 -7.47
C SER A 2 17.96 3.23 -6.41
N LEU A 3 17.68 2.14 -5.70
CA LEU A 3 16.75 2.10 -4.56
C LEU A 3 17.45 2.47 -3.24
N ASP A 4 18.44 3.36 -3.30
CA ASP A 4 19.12 3.82 -2.09
C ASP A 4 18.11 4.57 -1.21
N PRO A 5 17.88 4.13 0.04
CA PRO A 5 16.95 4.81 0.92
C PRO A 5 17.39 6.26 1.16
N VAL A 6 16.57 7.21 0.74
CA VAL A 6 16.78 8.63 1.02
C VAL A 6 15.94 8.98 2.24
N LEU A 7 16.61 9.51 3.27
CA LEU A 7 15.88 10.05 4.41
C LEU A 7 15.07 11.28 3.95
N PRO A 8 13.77 11.33 4.28
CA PRO A 8 12.95 12.46 3.90
C PRO A 8 13.46 13.73 4.62
N PRO A 9 13.37 14.91 3.98
CA PRO A 9 13.88 16.17 4.56
C PRO A 9 13.12 16.60 5.84
N ARG A 10 12.01 15.94 6.14
CA ARG A 10 11.18 16.10 7.33
C ARG A 10 10.54 14.76 7.71
N PRO A 11 10.15 14.56 8.98
CA PRO A 11 9.48 13.34 9.41
C PRO A 11 8.20 13.08 8.60
N LEU A 12 8.00 11.82 8.21
CA LEU A 12 6.74 11.39 7.61
C LEU A 12 5.72 11.16 8.71
N THR A 13 4.58 11.84 8.61
CA THR A 13 3.45 11.60 9.52
C THR A 13 2.55 10.54 8.90
N TRP A 14 2.55 9.35 9.47
CA TRP A 14 1.73 8.23 9.00
C TRP A 14 0.38 8.20 9.72
N HIS A 15 -0.67 7.91 8.95
CA HIS A 15 -2.01 7.71 9.49
C HIS A 15 -2.04 6.52 10.46
N PRO A 16 -2.79 6.57 11.58
CA PRO A 16 -2.89 5.47 12.55
C PRO A 16 -3.28 4.12 11.92
N ALA A 17 -4.16 4.15 10.90
CA ALA A 17 -4.55 2.96 10.14
C ALA A 17 -3.35 2.20 9.54
N LEU A 18 -2.29 2.89 9.11
CA LEU A 18 -1.09 2.23 8.57
C LEU A 18 -0.36 1.40 9.62
N HIS A 19 -0.30 1.87 10.87
CA HIS A 19 0.31 1.11 11.96
C HIS A 19 -0.51 -0.15 12.30
N ALA A 20 -1.84 -0.04 12.25
CA ALA A 20 -2.72 -1.20 12.44
C ALA A 20 -2.57 -2.21 11.30
N ILE A 21 -2.53 -1.74 10.04
CA ILE A 21 -2.29 -2.60 8.88
C ILE A 21 -0.91 -3.26 8.96
N GLN A 22 0.14 -2.52 9.34
CA GLN A 22 1.48 -3.07 9.55
C GLN A 22 1.47 -4.19 10.59
N THR A 23 0.65 -4.06 11.64
CA THR A 23 0.48 -5.09 12.67
C THR A 23 -0.18 -6.34 12.09
N VAL A 24 -1.21 -6.19 11.25
CA VAL A 24 -1.87 -7.29 10.53
C VAL A 24 -0.90 -8.00 9.57
N LEU A 25 -0.04 -7.22 8.90
CA LEU A 25 0.95 -7.73 7.96
C LEU A 25 2.26 -8.13 8.63
N LYS A 26 2.33 -8.19 9.95
CA LYS A 26 3.55 -8.62 10.67
C LYS A 26 3.93 -10.03 10.21
N GLY A 27 5.15 -10.16 9.67
CA GLY A 27 5.68 -11.41 9.11
C GLY A 27 5.56 -11.52 7.58
N GLU A 28 4.79 -10.66 6.93
CA GLU A 28 4.87 -10.51 5.47
C GLU A 28 6.17 -9.75 5.12
N GLN A 29 6.89 -10.25 4.12
CA GLN A 29 8.08 -9.60 3.57
C GLN A 29 7.79 -9.12 2.15
N GLY A 30 8.57 -8.14 1.69
CA GLY A 30 8.45 -7.64 0.32
C GLY A 30 7.14 -6.88 0.05
N VAL A 31 6.55 -6.25 1.08
CA VAL A 31 5.35 -5.39 0.96
C VAL A 31 5.73 -3.95 1.28
N TYR A 32 5.41 -3.03 0.37
CA TYR A 32 5.84 -1.64 0.41
C TYR A 32 4.66 -0.70 0.25
N ILE A 33 4.63 0.38 1.04
CA ILE A 33 3.71 1.50 0.82
C ILE A 33 4.27 2.34 -0.33
N VAL A 34 3.42 2.67 -1.29
CA VAL A 34 3.81 3.36 -2.53
C VAL A 34 2.78 4.43 -2.89
N GLY A 35 3.07 5.21 -3.95
CA GLY A 35 2.07 6.08 -4.57
C GLY A 35 1.56 7.23 -3.69
N GLY A 36 0.25 7.46 -3.74
CA GLY A 36 -0.42 8.62 -3.13
C GLY A 36 -0.21 8.70 -1.62
N ALA A 37 -0.23 7.57 -0.92
CA ALA A 37 0.00 7.51 0.52
C ALA A 37 1.38 8.06 0.92
N VAL A 38 2.43 7.73 0.16
CA VAL A 38 3.79 8.25 0.42
C VAL A 38 3.85 9.74 0.11
N ARG A 39 3.27 10.17 -1.03
CA ARG A 39 3.16 11.60 -1.38
C ARG A 39 2.47 12.38 -0.27
N ASP A 40 1.33 11.91 0.21
CA ASP A 40 0.49 12.66 1.13
C ASP A 40 1.15 12.71 2.52
N ALA A 41 1.85 11.65 2.95
CA ALA A 41 2.71 11.67 4.13
C ALA A 41 3.88 12.65 3.98
N VAL A 42 4.54 12.69 2.82
CA VAL A 42 5.57 13.67 2.51
C VAL A 42 4.97 15.07 2.53
N LEU A 43 3.79 15.31 1.98
CA LEU A 43 3.16 16.65 1.88
C LEU A 43 2.35 17.06 3.11
N GLN A 44 2.26 16.21 4.15
CA GLN A 44 1.41 16.42 5.34
C GLN A 44 -0.06 16.67 4.97
N ARG A 45 -0.58 15.87 4.03
CA ARG A 45 -1.98 15.88 3.60
C ARG A 45 -2.74 14.72 4.24
N PRO A 46 -4.09 14.81 4.35
CA PRO A 46 -4.91 13.68 4.75
C PRO A 46 -4.68 12.46 3.84
N LEU A 47 -4.72 11.27 4.45
CA LEU A 47 -4.67 10.00 3.73
C LEU A 47 -6.04 9.72 3.11
N HIS A 48 -6.07 9.42 1.81
CA HIS A 48 -7.31 9.08 1.11
C HIS A 48 -7.46 7.57 0.94
N ASP A 49 -6.39 6.93 0.48
CA ASP A 49 -6.27 5.51 0.19
C ASP A 49 -4.84 5.03 0.46
N ILE A 50 -4.67 3.71 0.57
CA ILE A 50 -3.38 3.07 0.80
C ILE A 50 -3.07 2.16 -0.38
N ASP A 51 -2.00 2.47 -1.11
CA ASP A 51 -1.44 1.58 -2.12
C ASP A 51 -0.27 0.77 -1.52
N LEU A 52 -0.37 -0.55 -1.67
CA LEU A 52 0.67 -1.50 -1.34
C LEU A 52 1.19 -2.17 -2.63
N ALA A 53 2.50 -2.22 -2.77
CA ALA A 53 3.18 -3.01 -3.78
C ALA A 53 3.82 -4.24 -3.12
N SER A 54 3.62 -5.42 -3.69
CA SER A 54 4.16 -6.68 -3.16
C SER A 54 4.99 -7.45 -4.18
N GLU A 55 6.04 -8.12 -3.70
CA GLU A 55 6.83 -9.05 -4.52
C GLU A 55 5.99 -10.21 -5.06
N GLY A 56 5.08 -10.72 -4.22
CA GLY A 56 4.09 -11.73 -4.59
C GLY A 56 2.74 -11.17 -5.00
N ASP A 57 1.76 -12.06 -5.16
CA ASP A 57 0.36 -11.70 -5.41
C ASP A 57 -0.18 -10.78 -4.31
N GLY A 58 -0.74 -9.63 -4.69
CA GLY A 58 -1.32 -8.65 -3.76
C GLY A 58 -2.70 -9.07 -3.24
N ARG A 59 -3.39 -10.00 -3.91
CA ARG A 59 -4.74 -10.43 -3.53
C ARG A 59 -4.82 -11.07 -2.14
N PRO A 60 -3.93 -12.00 -1.74
CA PRO A 60 -3.87 -12.51 -0.37
C PRO A 60 -3.64 -11.41 0.68
N ILE A 61 -2.81 -10.41 0.37
CA ILE A 61 -2.52 -9.28 1.28
C ILE A 61 -3.78 -8.46 1.51
N ALA A 62 -4.45 -8.01 0.45
CA ALA A 62 -5.71 -7.28 0.56
C ALA A 62 -6.79 -8.10 1.29
N ARG A 63 -6.91 -9.40 1.00
CA ARG A 63 -7.85 -10.28 1.70
C ARG A 63 -7.54 -10.39 3.19
N LYS A 64 -6.26 -10.53 3.56
CA LYS A 64 -5.80 -10.61 4.96
C LYS A 64 -6.17 -9.35 5.73
N ILE A 65 -5.96 -8.18 5.11
CA ILE A 65 -6.35 -6.88 5.67
C ILE A 65 -7.86 -6.83 5.87
N ALA A 66 -8.66 -7.08 4.81
CA ALA A 66 -10.11 -7.07 4.90
C ALA A 66 -10.62 -7.99 6.02
N ASN A 67 -10.13 -9.23 6.09
CA ASN A 67 -10.52 -10.19 7.12
C ASN A 67 -10.19 -9.70 8.53
N ALA A 68 -9.01 -9.12 8.75
CA ALA A 68 -8.57 -8.66 10.07
C ALA A 68 -9.41 -7.50 10.61
N PHE A 69 -9.96 -6.67 9.72
CA PHE A 69 -10.79 -5.53 10.07
C PHE A 69 -12.29 -5.78 9.88
N GLY A 70 -12.71 -7.01 9.53
CA GLY A 70 -14.11 -7.33 9.23
C GLY A 70 -14.67 -6.56 8.02
N GLY A 71 -13.79 -6.13 7.11
CA GLY A 71 -14.11 -5.37 5.91
C GLY A 71 -14.45 -6.23 4.70
N ALA A 72 -14.65 -5.56 3.56
CA ALA A 72 -14.92 -6.20 2.27
C ALA A 72 -13.64 -6.40 1.45
N TYR A 73 -13.61 -7.47 0.66
CA TYR A 73 -12.51 -7.77 -0.26
C TYR A 73 -13.02 -7.89 -1.70
N TYR A 74 -12.28 -7.31 -2.65
CA TYR A 74 -12.56 -7.39 -4.09
C TYR A 74 -11.29 -7.75 -4.88
N PRO A 75 -11.31 -8.80 -5.72
CA PRO A 75 -10.25 -9.01 -6.71
C PRO A 75 -10.44 -8.03 -7.87
N LEU A 76 -9.53 -7.05 -8.01
CA LEU A 76 -9.64 -6.03 -9.06
C LEU A 76 -9.10 -6.52 -10.39
N ASP A 77 -7.90 -7.10 -10.38
CA ASP A 77 -7.23 -7.59 -11.57
C ASP A 77 -6.51 -8.90 -11.23
N ARG A 78 -6.96 -10.00 -11.85
CA ARG A 78 -6.39 -11.32 -11.58
C ARG A 78 -5.05 -11.54 -12.27
N GLU A 79 -4.82 -10.89 -13.40
CA GLU A 79 -3.59 -11.02 -14.18
C GLU A 79 -2.46 -10.24 -13.54
N ARG A 80 -2.78 -9.07 -12.97
CA ARG A 80 -1.82 -8.19 -12.29
C ARG A 80 -1.73 -8.43 -10.78
N GLY A 81 -2.40 -9.46 -10.26
CA GLY A 81 -2.38 -9.79 -8.84
C GLY A 81 -2.85 -8.64 -7.94
N VAL A 82 -3.91 -7.93 -8.35
CA VAL A 82 -4.44 -6.76 -7.62
C VAL A 82 -5.68 -7.14 -6.82
N GLY A 83 -5.63 -6.89 -5.53
CA GLY A 83 -6.77 -6.99 -4.62
C GLY A 83 -7.04 -5.67 -3.90
N ARG A 84 -8.31 -5.44 -3.57
CA ARG A 84 -8.78 -4.30 -2.78
C ARG A 84 -9.39 -4.77 -1.48
N ALA A 85 -8.99 -4.15 -0.39
CA ALA A 85 -9.69 -4.19 0.88
C ALA A 85 -10.44 -2.86 1.09
N ILE A 86 -11.66 -2.94 1.61
CA ILE A 86 -12.39 -1.78 2.10
C ILE A 86 -12.70 -2.05 3.56
N ILE A 87 -12.13 -1.24 4.45
CA ILE A 87 -12.29 -1.37 5.89
C ILE A 87 -13.00 -0.14 6.45
N ASN A 88 -13.68 -0.28 7.58
CA ASN A 88 -14.17 0.88 8.32
C ASN A 88 -13.08 1.31 9.32
N TRP A 89 -12.61 2.56 9.21
CA TRP A 89 -11.66 3.15 10.13
C TRP A 89 -12.28 4.41 10.75
N GLU A 90 -12.50 4.41 12.06
CA GLU A 90 -13.07 5.55 12.81
C GLU A 90 -14.43 6.06 12.28
N GLY A 91 -15.18 5.23 11.57
CA GLY A 91 -16.49 5.58 11.00
C GLY A 91 -16.46 5.88 9.51
N ASP A 92 -15.28 6.02 8.91
CA ASP A 92 -15.09 6.29 7.49
C ASP A 92 -14.54 5.06 6.74
N PRO A 93 -14.98 4.85 5.48
CA PRO A 93 -14.41 3.79 4.65
C PRO A 93 -12.99 4.15 4.21
N LEU A 94 -12.04 3.24 4.47
CA LEU A 94 -10.67 3.33 4.00
C LEU A 94 -10.41 2.24 2.96
N THR A 95 -9.90 2.64 1.81
CA THR A 95 -9.54 1.74 0.71
C THR A 95 -8.06 1.39 0.76
N ILE A 96 -7.75 0.10 0.63
CA ILE A 96 -6.38 -0.42 0.56
C ILE A 96 -6.27 -1.32 -0.66
N ASP A 97 -5.43 -0.92 -1.62
CA ASP A 97 -5.13 -1.70 -2.80
C ASP A 97 -3.75 -2.35 -2.62
N ALA A 98 -3.68 -3.66 -2.85
CA ALA A 98 -2.43 -4.41 -2.85
C ALA A 98 -2.22 -5.02 -4.23
N ALA A 99 -1.10 -4.70 -4.86
CA ALA A 99 -0.76 -5.12 -6.21
C ALA A 99 0.60 -5.81 -6.25
N GLN A 100 0.70 -6.87 -7.04
CA GLN A 100 1.99 -7.43 -7.39
C GLN A 100 2.84 -6.39 -8.15
N PHE A 101 4.16 -6.40 -7.93
CA PHE A 101 5.10 -5.59 -8.69
C PHE A 101 4.89 -5.74 -10.19
N ARG A 102 4.88 -4.60 -10.89
CA ARG A 102 4.93 -4.56 -12.35
C ARG A 102 6.36 -4.77 -12.84
N GLY A 103 6.95 -5.93 -12.56
CA GLY A 103 8.32 -6.23 -12.93
C GLY A 103 8.98 -7.19 -11.95
N PRO A 104 10.29 -7.43 -12.10
CA PRO A 104 11.03 -8.35 -11.25
C PRO A 104 11.26 -7.83 -9.83
N ASP A 105 11.18 -6.51 -9.61
CA ASP A 105 11.47 -5.87 -8.33
C ASP A 105 10.70 -4.56 -8.13
N LEU A 106 10.84 -3.98 -6.94
CA LEU A 106 10.22 -2.71 -6.58
C LEU A 106 10.67 -1.56 -7.50
N LEU A 107 11.93 -1.54 -7.95
CA LEU A 107 12.45 -0.46 -8.79
C LEU A 107 11.74 -0.44 -10.14
N ALA A 108 11.61 -1.61 -10.76
CA ALA A 108 10.92 -1.79 -12.02
C ALA A 108 9.43 -1.47 -11.92
N ASP A 109 8.78 -1.73 -10.77
CA ASP A 109 7.42 -1.28 -10.50
C ASP A 109 7.33 0.25 -10.48
N LEU A 110 8.18 0.89 -9.67
CA LEU A 110 8.16 2.35 -9.48
C LEU A 110 8.45 3.11 -10.78
N GLN A 111 9.33 2.60 -11.65
CA GLN A 111 9.65 3.19 -12.94
C GLN A 111 8.49 3.20 -13.94
N LYS A 112 7.47 2.37 -13.75
CA LYS A 112 6.29 2.29 -14.62
C LYS A 112 5.12 3.16 -14.14
N ARG A 113 5.34 3.99 -13.12
CA ARG A 113 4.33 4.92 -12.60
C ARG A 113 4.33 6.23 -13.37
N ASP A 114 3.17 6.85 -13.42
CA ASP A 114 2.90 7.95 -14.36
C ASP A 114 3.53 9.28 -13.95
N PHE A 115 3.78 9.50 -12.65
CA PHE A 115 4.23 10.78 -12.10
C PHE A 115 5.30 10.63 -11.02
N THR A 116 6.18 11.63 -10.94
CA THR A 116 7.11 11.86 -9.81
C THR A 116 6.68 13.09 -9.01
N LEU A 117 7.23 13.27 -7.81
CA LEU A 117 6.99 14.43 -6.95
C LEU A 117 7.81 15.64 -7.35
#